data_AF-J8LHB3-F1
#
_entry.id   AF-J8LHB3-F1
#
_cell.length_a   1.000
_cell.length_b   1.000
_cell.length_c   1.000
_cell.angle_alpha   90.00
_cell.angle_beta   90.00
_cell.angle_gamma   90.00
#
_symmetry.space_group_name_H-M   'P 1'
#
loop_
_entity.id
_entity.type
_entity.pdbx_description
1 polymer ?
#
loop_
_entity_poly.entity_id
_entity_poly.type
_entity_poly.pdbx_seq_one_letter_code
_entity_poly.pdbx_strand_id
1 'polypeptide(L)'
;MGDIAEKSNIDFHVVANMFLAKYKDFILAKFNKTEPTENIKFQNLVRSNGFAQGVFGQSQRLCAVYENPTWHSIVLETLDLDLIYENVDKEFAKDGHEEGDNVYSDYLVKELLRYFKQDFFKWCNKPDCHRCGQDTSENMASIGTEAPNNEESKFDCGIVEVYKCNRCGDIARFPRYNDPIKLLETKRGRCGEWCNLFTLILKSFGLDVRYVWNREDHVWCEYFSPYLNRWIHVDSCEQSFDQPYIYSINWNKKMSYCIAFSKDGAVDVSKRYILQNKLPRDQIKDKDLQGLCQFITKRLRSPLNDAEIYELACRDEHEQIELITGNTVSTETENGAVASKTSNSGRESGSAHWKAQRGEDGK
;
A
#
# COMPACT_ATOMS: atom_id res chain seq x y z
N MET A 1 70.50 9.74 -6.16
CA MET A 1 69.59 9.71 -5.00
C MET A 1 68.20 9.53 -5.57
N GLY A 2 67.69 8.29 -5.54
CA GLY A 2 66.35 7.97 -6.00
C GLY A 2 65.39 8.10 -4.83
N ASP A 3 64.49 9.07 -4.90
CA ASP A 3 63.33 9.15 -4.01
C ASP A 3 62.38 8.01 -4.36
N ILE A 4 62.41 6.97 -3.52
CA ILE A 4 61.39 5.94 -3.51
C ILE A 4 60.18 6.59 -2.83
N ALA A 5 59.22 7.04 -3.65
CA ALA A 5 57.91 7.43 -3.14
C ALA A 5 57.29 6.22 -2.42
N GLU A 6 57.27 6.25 -1.09
CA GLU A 6 56.48 5.32 -0.27
C GLU A 6 55.02 5.42 -0.73
N LYS A 7 54.56 4.46 -1.52
CA LYS A 7 53.14 4.29 -1.80
C LYS A 7 52.48 3.96 -0.46
N SER A 8 51.78 4.93 0.13
CA SER A 8 50.96 4.67 1.32
C SER A 8 49.97 3.56 0.98
N ASN A 9 50.19 2.37 1.54
CA ASN A 9 49.31 1.24 1.32
C ASN A 9 48.11 1.38 2.27
N ILE A 10 47.14 2.19 1.88
CA ILE A 10 45.92 2.40 2.67
C ILE A 10 45.13 1.09 2.65
N ASP A 11 44.89 0.53 3.84
CA ASP A 11 44.04 -0.65 4.00
C ASP A 11 42.57 -0.23 3.98
N PHE A 12 41.94 -0.38 2.82
CA PHE A 12 40.53 -0.04 2.64
C PHE A 12 39.58 -0.97 3.41
N HIS A 13 39.97 -2.18 3.79
CA HIS A 13 39.12 -3.05 4.62
C HIS A 13 39.01 -2.49 6.05
N VAL A 14 40.12 -2.01 6.61
CA VAL A 14 40.12 -1.35 7.93
C VAL A 14 39.27 -0.07 7.89
N VAL A 15 39.44 0.75 6.84
CA VAL A 15 38.66 1.99 6.68
C VAL A 15 37.17 1.69 6.49
N ALA A 16 36.80 0.68 5.69
CA ALA A 16 35.41 0.29 5.46
C ALA A 16 34.74 -0.21 6.75
N ASN A 17 35.41 -1.08 7.51
CA ASN A 17 34.87 -1.58 8.78
C ASN A 17 34.70 -0.44 9.81
N MET A 18 35.66 0.48 9.87
CA MET A 18 35.55 1.67 10.72
C MET A 18 34.38 2.56 10.30
N PHE A 19 34.18 2.75 8.99
CA PHE A 19 33.06 3.51 8.45
C PHE A 19 31.71 2.86 8.82
N LEU A 20 31.54 1.56 8.60
CA LEU A 20 30.30 0.85 8.92
C LEU A 20 29.93 0.96 10.40
N ALA A 21 30.91 0.83 11.30
CA ALA A 21 30.70 1.02 12.73
C ALA A 21 30.23 2.46 13.08
N LYS A 22 30.93 3.47 12.54
CA LYS A 22 30.55 4.89 12.77
C LYS A 22 29.22 5.26 12.14
N TYR A 23 28.92 4.68 10.99
CA TYR A 23 27.66 4.89 10.31
C TYR A 23 26.50 4.28 11.10
N LYS A 24 26.66 3.09 11.69
CA LYS A 24 25.69 2.51 12.62
C LYS A 24 25.43 3.42 13.82
N ASP A 25 26.48 3.92 14.48
CA ASP A 25 26.35 4.87 15.61
C ASP A 25 25.56 6.13 15.18
N PHE A 26 25.84 6.65 13.99
CA PHE A 26 25.16 7.82 13.43
C PHE A 26 23.68 7.58 13.19
N ILE A 27 23.30 6.42 12.65
CA ILE A 27 21.90 6.04 12.44
C ILE A 27 21.17 5.94 13.79
N LEU A 28 21.73 5.21 14.76
CA LEU A 28 21.12 5.05 16.07
C LEU A 28 20.92 6.40 16.79
N ALA A 29 21.89 7.31 16.66
CA ALA A 29 21.77 8.65 17.23
C ALA A 29 20.58 9.46 16.68
N LYS A 30 20.19 9.27 15.41
CA LYS A 30 19.02 9.94 14.80
C LYS A 30 17.70 9.48 15.43
N PHE A 31 17.60 8.20 15.80
CA PHE A 31 16.39 7.61 16.35
C PHE A 31 16.27 7.82 17.87
N ASN A 32 17.40 7.79 18.61
CA ASN A 32 17.39 7.85 20.08
C ASN A 32 17.14 9.24 20.68
N LYS A 33 17.28 10.33 19.90
CA LYS A 33 17.16 11.71 20.41
C LYS A 33 15.99 12.46 19.80
N THR A 34 14.79 12.40 20.36
CA THR A 34 13.74 13.36 19.98
C THR A 34 13.99 14.67 20.72
N GLU A 35 14.57 15.65 20.04
CA GLU A 35 14.79 16.95 20.68
C GLU A 35 13.45 17.63 20.95
N PRO A 36 13.27 18.32 22.10
CA PRO A 36 12.04 19.07 22.40
C PRO A 36 11.65 20.06 21.29
N THR A 37 12.65 20.59 20.58
CA THR A 37 12.48 21.48 19.42
C THR A 37 11.79 20.79 18.23
N GLU A 38 12.14 19.52 17.94
CA GLU A 38 11.49 18.71 16.89
C GLU A 38 10.01 18.46 17.23
N ASN A 39 9.71 18.13 18.49
CA ASN A 39 8.35 17.92 18.97
C ASN A 39 7.48 19.18 18.79
N ILE A 40 7.99 20.35 19.19
CA ILE A 40 7.26 21.62 19.05
C ILE A 40 7.01 21.94 17.57
N LYS A 41 8.04 21.77 16.72
CA LYS A 41 7.93 21.99 15.27
C LYS A 41 6.86 21.08 14.66
N PHE A 42 6.87 19.79 15.00
CA PHE A 42 5.88 18.82 14.54
C PHE A 42 4.47 19.18 14.99
N GLN A 43 4.26 19.48 16.28
CA GLN A 43 2.96 19.86 16.81
C GLN A 43 2.42 21.14 16.14
N ASN A 44 3.28 22.12 15.88
CA ASN A 44 2.92 23.33 15.16
C ASN A 44 2.55 23.02 13.69
N LEU A 45 3.28 22.14 13.02
CA LEU A 45 2.98 21.74 11.63
C LEU A 45 1.61 21.04 11.54
N VAL A 46 1.34 20.07 12.41
CA VAL A 46 0.06 19.34 12.44
C VAL A 46 -1.11 20.27 12.77
N ARG A 47 -0.92 21.31 13.58
CA ARG A 47 -1.97 22.30 13.89
C ARG A 47 -2.19 23.33 12.78
N SER A 48 -1.14 23.69 12.05
CA SER A 48 -1.17 24.79 11.07
C SER A 48 -1.43 24.34 9.63
N ASN A 49 -1.22 23.05 9.31
CA ASN A 49 -1.39 22.51 7.97
C ASN A 49 -2.35 21.32 7.98
N GLY A 50 -3.51 21.47 7.32
CA GLY A 50 -4.55 20.42 7.26
C GLY A 50 -4.11 19.14 6.55
N PHE A 51 -3.20 19.23 5.57
CA PHE A 51 -2.62 18.03 4.93
C PHE A 51 -1.73 17.26 5.91
N ALA A 52 -0.88 17.96 6.67
CA ALA A 52 -0.09 17.34 7.73
C ALA A 52 -0.97 16.69 8.80
N GLN A 53 -2.05 17.38 9.20
CA GLN A 53 -3.04 16.83 10.12
C GLN A 53 -3.69 15.56 9.58
N GLY A 54 -4.07 15.54 8.30
CA GLY A 54 -4.65 14.37 7.65
C GLY A 54 -3.69 13.19 7.57
N VAL A 55 -2.44 13.41 7.15
CA VAL A 55 -1.40 12.35 7.10
C VAL A 55 -1.12 11.81 8.50
N PHE A 56 -1.02 12.67 9.51
CA PHE A 56 -0.82 12.22 10.89
C PHE A 56 -2.04 11.47 11.43
N GLY A 57 -3.26 11.92 11.16
CA GLY A 57 -4.48 11.23 11.55
C GLY A 57 -4.58 9.83 10.93
N GLN A 58 -4.23 9.70 9.65
CA GLN A 58 -4.14 8.41 8.98
C GLN A 58 -3.11 7.49 9.63
N SER A 59 -1.91 8.00 9.99
CA SER A 59 -0.90 7.18 10.64
C SER A 59 -1.31 6.65 12.02
N GLN A 60 -2.16 7.38 12.76
CA GLN A 60 -2.67 6.91 14.05
C GLN A 60 -3.50 5.61 13.93
N ARG A 61 -4.19 5.41 12.80
CA ARG A 61 -4.95 4.18 12.54
C ARG A 61 -4.13 3.19 11.73
N LEU A 62 -3.70 3.56 10.53
CA LEU A 62 -3.17 2.64 9.52
C LEU A 62 -1.84 1.98 9.92
N CYS A 63 -1.05 2.60 10.80
CA CYS A 63 0.19 2.01 11.29
C CYS A 63 -0.01 0.92 12.34
N ALA A 64 -1.19 0.83 12.99
CA ALA A 64 -1.38 -0.09 14.12
C ALA A 64 -2.60 -1.00 13.98
N VAL A 65 -3.65 -0.58 13.25
CA VAL A 65 -4.95 -1.26 13.23
C VAL A 65 -4.86 -2.71 12.70
N TYR A 66 -3.93 -2.99 11.80
CA TYR A 66 -3.73 -4.32 11.21
C TYR A 66 -2.82 -5.23 12.04
N GLU A 67 -2.22 -4.73 13.12
CA GLU A 67 -1.39 -5.51 14.04
C GLU A 67 -2.26 -6.12 15.15
N ASN A 68 -3.16 -7.03 14.75
CA ASN A 68 -4.16 -7.64 15.63
C ASN A 68 -4.21 -9.16 15.43
N PRO A 69 -3.58 -9.95 16.33
CA PRO A 69 -3.52 -11.41 16.20
C PRO A 69 -4.90 -12.10 16.15
N THR A 70 -5.89 -11.55 16.85
CA THR A 70 -7.26 -12.07 16.82
C THR A 70 -7.86 -11.94 15.42
N TRP A 71 -7.64 -10.79 14.76
CA TRP A 71 -8.09 -10.58 13.40
C TRP A 71 -7.35 -11.48 12.41
N HIS A 72 -6.05 -11.70 12.62
CA HIS A 72 -5.27 -12.61 11.79
C HIS A 72 -5.82 -14.04 11.85
N SER A 73 -6.14 -14.54 13.05
CA SER A 73 -6.78 -15.86 13.21
C SER A 73 -8.12 -15.95 12.48
N ILE A 74 -9.00 -14.95 12.66
CA ILE A 74 -10.31 -14.93 11.99
C ILE A 74 -10.17 -14.95 10.47
N VAL A 75 -9.22 -14.19 9.92
CA VAL A 75 -8.94 -14.22 8.48
C VAL A 75 -8.50 -15.61 8.05
N LEU A 76 -7.49 -16.20 8.69
CA LEU A 76 -6.96 -17.51 8.33
C LEU A 76 -8.01 -18.62 8.46
N GLU A 77 -8.93 -18.52 9.42
CA GLU A 77 -10.08 -19.43 9.56
C GLU A 77 -11.15 -19.23 8.47
N THR A 78 -11.24 -18.04 7.89
CA THR A 78 -12.27 -17.69 6.89
C THR A 78 -11.82 -17.95 5.45
N LEU A 79 -10.53 -17.84 5.16
CA LEU A 79 -9.98 -18.08 3.83
C LEU A 79 -9.85 -19.58 3.55
N ASP A 80 -9.97 -19.94 2.27
CA ASP A 80 -9.71 -21.31 1.81
C ASP A 80 -8.20 -21.51 1.64
N LEU A 81 -7.52 -21.77 2.76
CA LEU A 81 -6.07 -21.93 2.79
C LEU A 81 -5.59 -23.12 1.95
N ASP A 82 -6.38 -24.20 1.89
CA ASP A 82 -6.05 -25.38 1.09
C ASP A 82 -5.99 -25.02 -0.40
N LEU A 83 -7.02 -24.34 -0.93
CA LEU A 83 -7.04 -23.88 -2.32
C LEU A 83 -5.89 -22.90 -2.62
N ILE A 84 -5.62 -21.97 -1.70
CA ILE A 84 -4.56 -20.97 -1.86
C ILE A 84 -3.20 -21.69 -1.95
N TYR A 85 -2.85 -22.53 -0.98
CA TYR A 85 -1.55 -23.19 -0.97
C TYR A 85 -1.40 -24.24 -2.07
N GLU A 86 -2.48 -24.95 -2.46
CA GLU A 86 -2.45 -25.84 -3.62
C GLU A 86 -2.04 -25.09 -4.91
N ASN A 87 -2.61 -23.91 -5.14
CA ASN A 87 -2.28 -23.10 -6.31
C ASN A 87 -0.86 -22.50 -6.22
N VAL A 88 -0.44 -22.04 -5.03
CA VAL A 88 0.93 -21.54 -4.82
C VAL A 88 1.95 -22.63 -5.12
N ASP A 89 1.79 -23.83 -4.55
CA ASP A 89 2.71 -24.96 -4.76
C ASP A 89 2.75 -25.37 -6.23
N LYS A 90 1.60 -25.36 -6.90
CA LYS A 90 1.50 -25.69 -8.32
C LYS A 90 2.22 -24.69 -9.21
N GLU A 91 2.11 -23.39 -8.97
CA GLU A 91 2.84 -22.38 -9.75
C GLU A 91 4.33 -22.39 -9.40
N PHE A 92 4.68 -22.53 -8.13
CA PHE A 92 6.07 -22.61 -7.68
C PHE A 92 6.81 -23.80 -8.30
N ALA A 93 6.16 -24.96 -8.43
CA ALA A 93 6.73 -26.15 -9.05
C ALA A 93 7.06 -26.00 -10.54
N LYS A 94 6.45 -25.04 -11.25
CA LYS A 94 6.70 -24.83 -12.69
C LYS A 94 8.00 -24.07 -12.97
N ASP A 95 8.32 -23.09 -12.13
CA ASP A 95 9.40 -22.14 -12.43
C ASP A 95 10.78 -22.66 -11.99
N GLY A 96 10.83 -23.76 -11.25
CA GLY A 96 12.07 -24.52 -10.99
C GLY A 96 13.17 -23.72 -10.28
N HIS A 97 12.80 -22.70 -9.51
CA HIS A 97 13.75 -21.84 -8.81
C HIS A 97 14.62 -22.65 -7.82
N GLU A 98 15.94 -22.57 -7.95
CA GLU A 98 16.89 -23.10 -6.95
C GLU A 98 16.93 -22.23 -5.67
N GLU A 99 16.47 -20.98 -5.77
CA GLU A 99 16.51 -19.96 -4.71
C GLU A 99 15.29 -20.00 -3.76
N GLY A 100 15.16 -21.09 -3.00
CA GLY A 100 14.58 -21.19 -1.65
C GLY A 100 13.23 -20.53 -1.29
N ASP A 101 12.95 -20.49 0.03
CA ASP A 101 11.68 -20.06 0.64
C ASP A 101 11.30 -18.57 0.37
N ASN A 102 12.26 -17.72 -0.03
CA ASN A 102 12.02 -16.27 -0.17
C ASN A 102 11.23 -15.88 -1.42
N VAL A 103 11.33 -16.64 -2.51
CA VAL A 103 10.52 -16.38 -3.72
C VAL A 103 9.10 -16.96 -3.55
N TYR A 104 8.94 -17.95 -2.66
CA TYR A 104 7.64 -18.57 -2.36
C TYR A 104 6.61 -17.55 -1.84
N SER A 105 7.05 -16.58 -1.02
CA SER A 105 6.17 -15.51 -0.55
C SER A 105 5.67 -14.60 -1.69
N ASP A 106 6.42 -14.44 -2.78
CA ASP A 106 5.96 -13.70 -3.96
C ASP A 106 4.88 -14.47 -4.72
N TYR A 107 4.99 -15.79 -4.84
CA TYR A 107 3.91 -16.64 -5.37
C TYR A 107 2.67 -16.60 -4.50
N LEU A 108 2.83 -16.64 -3.17
CA LEU A 108 1.74 -16.48 -2.21
C LEU A 108 1.00 -15.15 -2.43
N VAL A 109 1.71 -14.02 -2.56
CA VAL A 109 1.06 -12.72 -2.79
C VAL A 109 0.32 -12.68 -4.13
N LYS A 110 0.89 -13.25 -5.19
CA LYS A 110 0.23 -13.35 -6.51
C LYS A 110 -1.05 -14.20 -6.44
N GLU A 111 -1.01 -15.32 -5.72
CA GLU A 111 -2.20 -16.16 -5.56
C GLU A 111 -3.25 -15.52 -4.64
N LEU A 112 -2.84 -14.82 -3.58
CA LEU A 112 -3.76 -14.06 -2.74
C LEU A 112 -4.47 -12.97 -3.54
N LEU A 113 -3.78 -12.26 -4.44
CA LEU A 113 -4.40 -11.30 -5.37
C LEU A 113 -5.48 -11.98 -6.24
N ARG A 114 -5.14 -13.13 -6.82
CA ARG A 114 -6.05 -13.92 -7.67
C ARG A 114 -7.27 -14.39 -6.88
N TYR A 115 -7.05 -15.09 -5.77
CA TYR A 115 -8.11 -15.60 -4.88
C TYR A 115 -9.02 -14.46 -4.41
N PHE A 116 -8.45 -13.34 -3.97
CA PHE A 116 -9.21 -12.21 -3.47
C PHE A 116 -10.15 -11.64 -4.53
N LYS A 117 -9.65 -11.42 -5.76
CA LYS A 117 -10.43 -10.82 -6.84
C LYS A 117 -11.42 -11.78 -7.48
N GLN A 118 -11.02 -13.04 -7.68
CA GLN A 118 -11.78 -13.98 -8.50
C GLN A 118 -12.78 -14.80 -7.67
N ASP A 119 -12.43 -15.16 -6.43
CA ASP A 119 -13.21 -16.10 -5.62
C ASP A 119 -13.86 -15.43 -4.40
N PHE A 120 -13.13 -14.52 -3.75
CA PHE A 120 -13.49 -14.09 -2.40
C PHE A 120 -14.32 -12.80 -2.34
N PHE A 121 -13.87 -11.73 -3.01
CA PHE A 121 -14.40 -10.39 -2.82
C PHE A 121 -15.00 -9.82 -4.12
N LYS A 122 -16.11 -9.07 -3.99
CA LYS A 122 -16.87 -8.56 -5.15
C LYS A 122 -16.88 -7.05 -5.23
N TRP A 123 -16.73 -6.54 -6.45
CA TRP A 123 -16.81 -5.11 -6.71
C TRP A 123 -18.28 -4.64 -6.63
N CYS A 124 -18.55 -3.58 -5.88
CA CYS A 124 -19.90 -3.04 -5.70
C CYS A 124 -19.99 -1.57 -6.14
N ASN A 125 -20.41 -1.35 -7.39
CA ASN A 125 -20.77 -0.01 -7.89
C ASN A 125 -22.08 0.47 -7.29
N LYS A 126 -23.12 -0.36 -7.36
CA LYS A 126 -24.43 -0.17 -6.75
C LYS A 126 -24.83 -1.51 -6.11
N PRO A 127 -25.48 -1.52 -4.93
CA PRO A 127 -25.93 -2.78 -4.33
C PRO A 127 -27.03 -3.40 -5.19
N ASP A 128 -27.19 -4.73 -5.13
CA ASP A 128 -28.38 -5.39 -5.68
C ASP A 128 -29.62 -5.11 -4.81
N CYS A 129 -30.80 -5.22 -5.43
CA CYS A 129 -32.07 -5.14 -4.72
C CYS A 129 -32.33 -6.43 -3.95
N HIS A 130 -32.54 -6.32 -2.63
CA HIS A 130 -32.81 -7.47 -1.78
C HIS A 130 -34.07 -8.26 -2.20
N ARG A 131 -35.11 -7.57 -2.69
CA ARG A 131 -36.34 -8.24 -3.15
C ARG A 131 -36.26 -8.82 -4.56
N CYS A 132 -35.54 -8.18 -5.47
CA CYS A 132 -35.47 -8.65 -6.86
C CYS A 132 -34.38 -9.71 -7.08
N GLY A 133 -33.44 -9.84 -6.16
CA GLY A 133 -32.36 -10.81 -6.22
C GLY A 133 -31.08 -10.27 -6.84
N GLN A 134 -30.18 -11.19 -7.19
CA GLN A 134 -28.86 -10.90 -7.75
C GLN A 134 -28.95 -10.30 -9.17
N ASP A 135 -27.90 -9.60 -9.59
CA ASP A 135 -27.79 -8.97 -10.91
C ASP A 135 -28.88 -7.92 -11.19
N THR A 136 -29.27 -7.18 -10.16
CA THR A 136 -30.33 -6.16 -10.23
C THR A 136 -29.84 -4.73 -9.98
N SER A 137 -28.54 -4.57 -9.71
CA SER A 137 -27.86 -3.30 -9.42
C SER A 137 -28.12 -2.18 -10.45
N GLU A 138 -28.32 -2.49 -11.73
CA GLU A 138 -28.65 -1.48 -12.75
C GLU A 138 -30.04 -0.83 -12.56
N ASN A 139 -30.96 -1.53 -11.91
CA ASN A 139 -32.28 -0.99 -11.58
C ASN A 139 -32.28 -0.11 -10.33
N MET A 140 -31.11 0.07 -9.70
CA MET A 140 -30.96 0.83 -8.47
C MET A 140 -30.58 2.27 -8.79
N ALA A 141 -31.43 3.20 -8.35
CA ALA A 141 -31.17 4.63 -8.40
C ALA A 141 -30.64 5.11 -7.04
N SER A 142 -29.50 5.81 -7.02
CA SER A 142 -29.02 6.44 -5.80
C SER A 142 -30.00 7.53 -5.38
N ILE A 143 -30.40 7.54 -4.11
CA ILE A 143 -31.26 8.56 -3.51
C ILE A 143 -30.50 9.43 -2.49
N GLY A 144 -29.19 9.24 -2.39
CA GLY A 144 -28.30 10.03 -1.53
C GLY A 144 -27.53 9.19 -0.52
N THR A 145 -27.14 9.83 0.57
CA THR A 145 -26.42 9.22 1.70
C THR A 145 -27.10 9.53 3.01
N GLU A 146 -26.99 8.61 3.96
CA GLU A 146 -27.55 8.72 5.30
C GLU A 146 -26.49 8.38 6.36
N ALA A 147 -26.77 8.74 7.60
CA ALA A 147 -26.03 8.27 8.75
C ALA A 147 -26.23 6.75 8.93
N PRO A 148 -25.22 6.03 9.47
CA PRO A 148 -25.36 4.65 9.86
C PRO A 148 -26.46 4.47 10.92
N ASN A 149 -27.19 3.36 10.85
CA ASN A 149 -28.05 2.96 11.95
C ASN A 149 -27.23 2.34 13.11
N ASN A 150 -27.89 1.98 14.21
CA ASN A 150 -27.23 1.44 15.40
C ASN A 150 -26.45 0.13 15.15
N GLU A 151 -26.88 -0.70 14.20
CA GLU A 151 -26.18 -1.95 13.87
C GLU A 151 -24.98 -1.67 12.95
N GLU A 152 -25.14 -0.81 11.95
CA GLU A 152 -24.08 -0.42 11.02
C GLU A 152 -22.94 0.33 11.73
N SER A 153 -23.28 1.18 12.70
CA SER A 153 -22.31 2.00 13.45
C SER A 153 -21.31 1.19 14.28
N LYS A 154 -21.63 -0.08 14.60
CA LYS A 154 -20.75 -0.97 15.37
C LYS A 154 -19.48 -1.37 14.60
N PHE A 155 -19.48 -1.22 13.28
CA PHE A 155 -18.44 -1.74 12.38
C PHE A 155 -17.67 -0.60 11.67
N ASP A 156 -17.37 0.48 12.41
CA ASP A 156 -16.70 1.69 11.92
C ASP A 156 -17.32 2.26 10.62
N CYS A 157 -18.65 2.22 10.52
CA CYS A 157 -19.37 2.81 9.39
C CYS A 157 -19.58 4.31 9.63
N GLY A 158 -19.05 5.16 8.76
CA GLY A 158 -19.27 6.62 8.84
C GLY A 158 -20.43 7.11 7.96
N ILE A 159 -20.71 6.40 6.87
CA ILE A 159 -21.68 6.83 5.85
C ILE A 159 -22.34 5.62 5.19
N VAL A 160 -23.61 5.77 4.85
CA VAL A 160 -24.41 4.76 4.16
C VAL A 160 -24.93 5.34 2.86
N GLU A 161 -24.63 4.71 1.74
CA GLU A 161 -25.22 5.07 0.46
C GLU A 161 -26.59 4.39 0.34
N VAL A 162 -27.62 5.13 -0.04
CA VAL A 162 -28.99 4.62 -0.10
C VAL A 162 -29.48 4.61 -1.54
N TYR A 163 -30.09 3.48 -1.92
CA TYR A 163 -30.56 3.24 -3.27
C TYR A 163 -32.02 2.78 -3.26
N LYS A 164 -32.80 3.25 -4.24
CA LYS A 164 -34.17 2.81 -4.48
C LYS A 164 -34.24 1.96 -5.74
N CYS A 165 -34.88 0.80 -5.65
CA CYS A 165 -35.14 -0.05 -6.80
C CYS A 165 -36.26 0.53 -7.67
N ASN A 166 -35.97 0.77 -8.95
CA ASN A 166 -36.96 1.28 -9.89
C ASN A 166 -38.01 0.21 -10.31
N ARG A 167 -37.77 -1.07 -10.03
CA ARG A 167 -38.72 -2.15 -10.35
C ARG A 167 -39.74 -2.40 -9.25
N CYS A 168 -39.28 -2.55 -8.00
CA CYS A 168 -40.16 -2.91 -6.88
C CYS A 168 -40.30 -1.83 -5.81
N GLY A 169 -39.60 -0.69 -5.95
CA GLY A 169 -39.65 0.44 -5.01
C GLY A 169 -38.91 0.24 -3.69
N ASP A 170 -38.32 -0.95 -3.45
CA ASP A 170 -37.62 -1.30 -2.21
C ASP A 170 -36.32 -0.48 -2.05
N ILE A 171 -35.93 -0.26 -0.79
CA ILE A 171 -34.73 0.51 -0.44
C ILE A 171 -33.60 -0.44 -0.08
N ALA A 172 -32.47 -0.31 -0.77
CA ALA A 172 -31.22 -0.97 -0.40
C ALA A 172 -30.26 0.04 0.24
N ARG A 173 -29.65 -0.38 1.35
CA ARG A 173 -28.58 0.35 2.03
C ARG A 173 -27.24 -0.26 1.66
N PHE A 174 -26.24 0.58 1.42
CA PHE A 174 -24.86 0.18 1.21
C PHE A 174 -23.95 0.91 2.20
N PRO A 175 -23.80 0.35 3.42
CA PRO A 175 -22.91 0.90 4.44
C PRO A 175 -21.45 0.79 4.02
N ARG A 176 -20.67 1.86 4.20
CA ARG A 176 -19.24 1.91 3.89
C ARG A 176 -18.44 1.60 5.16
N TYR A 177 -18.20 0.32 5.40
CA TYR A 177 -17.53 -0.19 6.61
C TYR A 177 -16.01 0.00 6.56
N ASN A 178 -15.42 0.41 7.69
CA ASN A 178 -13.96 0.44 7.88
C ASN A 178 -13.45 -0.68 8.80
N ASP A 179 -14.35 -1.45 9.42
CA ASP A 179 -14.01 -2.68 10.14
C ASP A 179 -13.74 -3.81 9.11
N PRO A 180 -12.48 -4.28 8.98
CA PRO A 180 -12.14 -5.31 8.00
C PRO A 180 -12.76 -6.67 8.34
N ILE A 181 -13.08 -6.96 9.60
CA ILE A 181 -13.76 -8.21 9.97
C ILE A 181 -15.19 -8.20 9.44
N LYS A 182 -15.86 -7.05 9.45
CA LYS A 182 -17.17 -6.94 8.80
C LYS A 182 -17.08 -7.15 7.29
N LEU A 183 -15.96 -6.77 6.67
CA LEU A 183 -15.74 -6.98 5.23
C LEU A 183 -15.55 -8.46 4.87
N LEU A 184 -15.02 -9.29 5.78
CA LEU A 184 -15.00 -10.76 5.59
C LEU A 184 -16.40 -11.35 5.45
N GLU A 185 -17.40 -10.75 6.11
CA GLU A 185 -18.80 -11.17 6.03
C GLU A 185 -19.48 -10.61 4.77
N THR A 186 -19.33 -9.30 4.51
CA THR A 186 -20.04 -8.66 3.39
C THR A 186 -19.46 -9.03 2.02
N LYS A 187 -18.16 -9.37 1.97
CA LYS A 187 -17.41 -9.79 0.79
C LYS A 187 -17.59 -8.87 -0.43
N ARG A 188 -17.81 -7.58 -0.19
CA ARG A 188 -18.02 -6.60 -1.26
C ARG A 188 -17.65 -5.18 -0.86
N GLY A 189 -17.27 -4.37 -1.86
CA GLY A 189 -16.99 -2.96 -1.65
C GLY A 189 -16.38 -2.28 -2.88
N ARG A 190 -15.71 -1.14 -2.65
CA ARG A 190 -14.90 -0.41 -3.64
C ARG A 190 -13.44 -0.36 -3.17
N CYS A 191 -12.58 0.40 -3.85
CA CYS A 191 -11.13 0.41 -3.58
C CYS A 191 -10.76 0.57 -2.09
N GLY A 192 -11.50 1.39 -1.34
CA GLY A 192 -11.33 1.53 0.12
C GLY A 192 -11.50 0.22 0.88
N GLU A 193 -12.64 -0.45 0.72
CA GLU A 193 -12.91 -1.74 1.37
C GLU A 193 -11.99 -2.86 0.85
N TRP A 194 -11.73 -2.88 -0.46
CA TRP A 194 -10.83 -3.84 -1.10
C TRP A 194 -9.42 -3.74 -0.52
N CYS A 195 -8.85 -2.53 -0.46
CA CYS A 195 -7.53 -2.30 0.08
C CYS A 195 -7.49 -2.56 1.59
N ASN A 196 -8.52 -2.15 2.35
CA ASN A 196 -8.60 -2.35 3.79
C ASN A 196 -8.52 -3.84 4.15
N LEU A 197 -9.38 -4.67 3.55
CA LEU A 197 -9.40 -6.09 3.84
C LEU A 197 -8.15 -6.79 3.29
N PHE A 198 -7.70 -6.44 2.08
CA PHE A 198 -6.52 -7.08 1.51
C PHE A 198 -5.23 -6.77 2.29
N THR A 199 -5.12 -5.56 2.86
CA THR A 199 -4.02 -5.22 3.78
C THR A 199 -4.02 -6.15 4.99
N LEU A 200 -5.19 -6.40 5.60
CA LEU A 200 -5.32 -7.32 6.73
C LEU A 200 -4.99 -8.77 6.31
N ILE A 201 -5.43 -9.20 5.11
CA ILE A 201 -5.12 -10.54 4.59
C ILE A 201 -3.62 -10.73 4.50
N LEU A 202 -2.89 -9.86 3.80
CA LEU A 202 -1.44 -9.97 3.67
C LEU A 202 -0.74 -9.97 5.04
N LYS A 203 -1.19 -9.12 5.98
CA LYS A 203 -0.68 -9.08 7.35
C LYS A 203 -0.93 -10.38 8.13
N SER A 204 -2.04 -11.08 7.86
CA SER A 204 -2.39 -12.34 8.53
C SER A 204 -1.46 -13.50 8.15
N PHE A 205 -0.81 -13.41 6.99
CA PHE A 205 0.27 -14.32 6.58
C PHE A 205 1.65 -13.91 7.09
N GLY A 206 1.72 -12.91 7.98
CA GLY A 206 2.99 -12.44 8.55
C GLY A 206 3.86 -11.62 7.58
N LEU A 207 3.28 -11.13 6.48
CA LEU A 207 4.01 -10.36 5.48
C LEU A 207 4.23 -8.91 5.94
N ASP A 208 5.34 -8.32 5.48
CA ASP A 208 5.61 -6.90 5.67
C ASP A 208 4.83 -6.07 4.65
N VAL A 209 3.81 -5.36 5.14
CA VAL A 209 2.82 -4.67 4.30
C VAL A 209 2.67 -3.21 4.70
N ARG A 210 2.49 -2.35 3.70
CA ARG A 210 2.09 -0.95 3.84
C ARG A 210 0.73 -0.73 3.19
N TYR A 211 -0.07 0.13 3.79
CA TYR A 211 -1.23 0.76 3.15
C TYR A 211 -0.77 2.03 2.44
N VAL A 212 -1.01 2.14 1.14
CA VAL A 212 -0.67 3.32 0.33
C VAL A 212 -1.92 4.14 0.02
N TRP A 213 -1.87 5.41 0.38
CA TRP A 213 -2.91 6.38 0.09
C TRP A 213 -2.47 7.34 -1.02
N ASN A 214 -3.23 7.39 -2.11
CA ASN A 214 -3.16 8.47 -3.09
C ASN A 214 -4.27 9.49 -2.85
N ARG A 215 -3.91 10.78 -2.84
CA ARG A 215 -4.84 11.88 -2.56
C ARG A 215 -6.01 11.97 -3.54
N GLU A 216 -5.82 11.54 -4.78
CA GLU A 216 -6.83 11.60 -5.85
C GLU A 216 -7.75 10.37 -5.87
N ASP A 217 -8.22 9.95 -4.69
CA ASP A 217 -9.26 8.93 -4.47
C ASP A 217 -8.87 7.53 -4.97
N HIS A 218 -7.69 7.04 -4.59
CA HIS A 218 -7.32 5.64 -4.76
C HIS A 218 -6.36 5.18 -3.67
N VAL A 219 -6.41 3.88 -3.36
CA VAL A 219 -5.63 3.26 -2.29
C VAL A 219 -5.23 1.86 -2.73
N TRP A 220 -4.06 1.40 -2.30
CA TRP A 220 -3.50 0.08 -2.61
C TRP A 220 -2.49 -0.34 -1.54
N CYS A 221 -1.84 -1.49 -1.71
CA CYS A 221 -0.85 -2.02 -0.78
C CYS A 221 0.57 -1.97 -1.37
N GLU A 222 1.58 -1.90 -0.51
CA GLU A 222 2.92 -2.39 -0.85
C GLU A 222 3.25 -3.58 0.04
N TYR A 223 3.98 -4.54 -0.51
CA TYR A 223 4.53 -5.69 0.23
C TYR A 223 6.05 -5.71 0.05
N PHE A 224 6.81 -5.98 1.10
CA PHE A 224 8.26 -6.12 0.98
C PHE A 224 8.62 -7.55 0.56
N SER A 225 9.11 -7.72 -0.67
CA SER A 225 9.60 -9.01 -1.16
C SER A 225 11.01 -9.28 -0.63
N PRO A 226 11.24 -10.34 0.16
CA PRO A 226 12.58 -10.73 0.59
C PRO A 226 13.45 -11.18 -0.59
N TYR A 227 12.84 -11.78 -1.62
CA TYR A 227 13.52 -12.22 -2.84
C TYR A 227 14.02 -11.03 -3.68
N LEU A 228 13.15 -10.06 -3.94
CA LEU A 228 13.51 -8.85 -4.70
C LEU A 228 14.19 -7.77 -3.85
N ASN A 229 14.21 -7.98 -2.53
CA ASN A 229 14.78 -7.10 -1.53
C ASN A 229 14.32 -5.63 -1.65
N ARG A 230 13.03 -5.43 -1.97
CA ARG A 230 12.40 -4.10 -2.10
C ARG A 230 10.90 -4.15 -1.88
N TRP A 231 10.30 -2.97 -1.74
CA TRP A 231 8.85 -2.82 -1.73
C TRP A 231 8.27 -3.05 -3.13
N ILE A 232 7.25 -3.89 -3.19
CA ILE A 232 6.51 -4.28 -4.39
C ILE A 232 5.13 -3.65 -4.32
N HIS A 233 4.74 -3.01 -5.42
CA HIS A 233 3.38 -2.52 -5.62
C HIS A 233 2.39 -3.69 -5.71
N VAL A 234 1.29 -3.61 -4.96
CA VAL A 234 0.22 -4.62 -4.95
C VAL A 234 -1.14 -3.94 -4.94
N ASP A 235 -1.93 -4.12 -6.00
CA ASP A 235 -3.32 -3.61 -6.07
C ASP A 235 -4.31 -4.76 -6.23
N SER A 236 -5.10 -5.01 -5.18
CA SER A 236 -6.11 -6.07 -5.17
C SER A 236 -7.30 -5.80 -6.08
N CYS A 237 -7.64 -4.54 -6.37
CA CYS A 237 -8.73 -4.20 -7.29
C CYS A 237 -8.37 -4.60 -8.72
N GLU A 238 -7.11 -4.47 -9.09
CA GLU A 238 -6.60 -4.73 -10.44
C GLU A 238 -5.92 -6.10 -10.56
N GLN A 239 -5.76 -6.86 -9.46
CA GLN A 239 -4.97 -8.10 -9.42
C GLN A 239 -3.55 -7.87 -9.97
N SER A 240 -2.94 -6.77 -9.55
CA SER A 240 -1.65 -6.31 -10.08
C SER A 240 -0.53 -6.52 -9.07
N PHE A 241 0.57 -7.11 -9.53
CA PHE A 241 1.80 -7.32 -8.78
C PHE A 241 2.96 -6.62 -9.51
N ASP A 242 3.68 -5.74 -8.82
CA ASP A 242 4.86 -5.01 -9.30
C ASP A 242 4.67 -4.09 -10.52
N GLN A 243 3.49 -3.50 -10.68
CA GLN A 243 3.21 -2.54 -11.76
C GLN A 243 2.86 -1.14 -11.25
N PRO A 244 3.78 -0.42 -10.57
CA PRO A 244 3.51 0.90 -10.02
C PRO A 244 3.13 1.96 -11.08
N TYR A 245 3.46 1.70 -12.34
CA TYR A 245 3.12 2.55 -13.49
C TYR A 245 1.64 2.51 -13.89
N ILE A 246 0.85 1.53 -13.40
CA ILE A 246 -0.54 1.30 -13.84
C ILE A 246 -1.40 2.56 -13.72
N TYR A 247 -1.18 3.36 -12.67
CA TYR A 247 -1.98 4.56 -12.43
C TYR A 247 -1.58 5.72 -13.35
N SER A 248 -0.31 6.13 -13.34
CA SER A 248 0.12 7.33 -14.06
C SER A 248 0.21 7.11 -15.56
N ILE A 249 0.56 5.89 -15.98
CA ILE A 249 0.72 5.53 -17.40
C ILE A 249 -0.58 4.92 -17.94
N ASN A 250 -0.97 3.74 -17.48
CA ASN A 250 -2.07 2.99 -18.11
C ASN A 250 -3.43 3.69 -17.92
N TRP A 251 -3.73 4.16 -16.71
CA TRP A 251 -4.96 4.93 -16.46
C TRP A 251 -4.81 6.40 -16.83
N ASN A 252 -3.62 6.85 -17.22
CA ASN A 252 -3.34 8.27 -17.48
C ASN A 252 -3.75 9.19 -16.30
N LYS A 253 -3.72 8.66 -15.06
CA LYS A 253 -4.25 9.32 -13.87
C LYS A 253 -3.35 10.48 -13.46
N LYS A 254 -3.98 11.64 -13.22
CA LYS A 254 -3.31 12.82 -12.64
C LYS A 254 -3.22 12.68 -11.13
N MET A 255 -2.01 12.76 -10.56
CA MET A 255 -1.77 12.51 -9.13
C MET A 255 -0.81 13.53 -8.51
N SER A 256 -0.96 13.82 -7.21
CA SER A 256 -0.13 14.78 -6.47
C SER A 256 0.71 14.14 -5.35
N TYR A 257 0.12 13.30 -4.51
CA TYR A 257 0.77 12.64 -3.37
C TYR A 257 0.38 11.17 -3.28
N CYS A 258 1.36 10.31 -3.01
CA CYS A 258 1.19 8.92 -2.59
C CYS A 258 2.00 8.69 -1.30
N ILE A 259 1.34 8.37 -0.20
CA ILE A 259 1.98 8.17 1.12
C ILE A 259 1.69 6.76 1.61
N ALA A 260 2.74 6.04 2.01
CA ALA A 260 2.63 4.69 2.53
C ALA A 260 2.72 4.67 4.07
N PHE A 261 1.93 3.80 4.71
CA PHE A 261 1.84 3.63 6.16
C PHE A 261 2.02 2.17 6.55
N SER A 262 2.85 1.89 7.55
CA SER A 262 3.04 0.56 8.15
C SER A 262 3.33 0.68 9.64
N LYS A 263 3.38 -0.45 10.36
CA LYS A 263 3.85 -0.52 11.76
C LYS A 263 5.23 0.11 11.96
N ASP A 264 6.09 0.06 10.96
CA ASP A 264 7.48 0.52 11.07
C ASP A 264 7.66 1.97 10.64
N GLY A 265 6.65 2.63 10.05
CA GLY A 265 6.82 4.01 9.60
C GLY A 265 5.82 4.52 8.58
N ALA A 266 6.03 5.79 8.21
CA ALA A 266 5.38 6.45 7.09
C ALA A 266 6.43 6.99 6.12
N VAL A 267 6.16 6.90 4.82
CA VAL A 267 7.08 7.35 3.77
C VAL A 267 6.32 7.91 2.56
N ASP A 268 6.88 8.96 1.96
CA ASP A 268 6.39 9.52 0.70
C ASP A 268 6.90 8.67 -0.47
N VAL A 269 6.01 7.87 -1.06
CA VAL A 269 6.28 6.98 -2.18
C VAL A 269 5.86 7.58 -3.52
N SER A 270 5.55 8.88 -3.56
CA SER A 270 5.05 9.57 -4.77
C SER A 270 5.93 9.36 -5.99
N LYS A 271 7.26 9.31 -5.82
CA LYS A 271 8.20 9.12 -6.94
C LYS A 271 8.09 7.73 -7.61
N ARG A 272 7.60 6.71 -6.89
CA ARG A 272 7.37 5.38 -7.45
C ARG A 272 6.17 5.35 -8.40
N TYR A 273 5.14 6.16 -8.12
CA TYR A 273 3.84 6.07 -8.80
C TYR A 273 3.52 7.24 -9.74
N ILE A 274 4.04 8.44 -9.46
CA ILE A 274 3.77 9.66 -10.22
C ILE A 274 4.90 9.88 -11.23
N LEU A 275 4.93 8.98 -12.23
CA LEU A 275 5.95 8.96 -13.29
C LEU A 275 5.67 10.01 -14.37
N GLN A 276 4.38 10.29 -14.58
CA GLN A 276 3.86 11.33 -15.46
C GLN A 276 2.56 11.92 -14.87
N ASN A 277 1.94 12.87 -15.56
CA ASN A 277 0.66 13.48 -15.15
C ASN A 277 0.68 14.09 -13.74
N LYS A 278 1.83 14.62 -13.33
CA LYS A 278 2.06 15.19 -12.01
C LYS A 278 1.21 16.44 -11.80
N LEU A 279 0.36 16.41 -10.77
CA LEU A 279 -0.34 17.57 -10.26
C LEU A 279 0.57 18.42 -9.35
N PRO A 280 0.24 19.70 -9.15
CA PRO A 280 0.94 20.56 -8.21
C PRO A 280 0.98 19.95 -6.80
N ARG A 281 2.14 20.07 -6.15
CA ARG A 281 2.34 19.68 -4.74
C ARG A 281 2.37 20.93 -3.88
N ASP A 282 1.19 21.48 -3.65
CA ASP A 282 0.97 22.78 -2.99
C ASP A 282 0.33 22.68 -1.59
N GLN A 283 -0.07 21.47 -1.19
CA GLN A 283 -0.70 21.20 0.11
C GLN A 283 0.26 21.28 1.30
N ILE A 284 1.55 20.99 1.10
CA ILE A 284 2.60 21.05 2.12
C ILE A 284 3.96 21.26 1.44
N LYS A 285 4.91 21.91 2.13
CA LYS A 285 6.30 21.99 1.64
C LYS A 285 6.94 20.60 1.70
N ASP A 286 7.65 20.19 0.65
CA ASP A 286 8.28 18.86 0.59
C ASP A 286 9.19 18.57 1.80
N LYS A 287 9.95 19.57 2.28
CA LYS A 287 10.78 19.44 3.49
C LYS A 287 9.96 19.19 4.76
N ASP A 288 8.78 19.79 4.88
CA ASP A 288 7.90 19.60 6.03
C ASP A 288 7.20 18.24 5.96
N LEU A 289 6.84 17.76 4.77
CA LEU A 289 6.33 16.40 4.57
C LEU A 289 7.39 15.33 4.89
N GLN A 290 8.63 15.53 4.43
CA GLN A 290 9.74 14.65 4.76
C GLN A 290 9.97 14.59 6.28
N GLY A 291 10.01 15.75 6.93
CA GLY A 291 10.15 15.84 8.39
C GLY A 291 8.96 15.21 9.14
N LEU A 292 7.73 15.36 8.61
CA LEU A 292 6.53 14.73 9.16
C LEU A 292 6.65 13.20 9.13
N CYS A 293 7.02 12.63 7.99
CA CYS A 293 7.20 11.18 7.83
C CYS A 293 8.31 10.65 8.75
N GLN A 294 9.47 11.32 8.77
CA GLN A 294 10.58 10.96 9.65
C GLN A 294 10.19 10.99 11.13
N PHE A 295 9.42 12.00 11.55
CA PHE A 295 8.93 12.09 12.93
C PHE A 295 7.99 10.94 13.28
N ILE A 296 7.02 10.62 12.41
CA ILE A 296 6.08 9.50 12.60
C ILE A 296 6.88 8.18 12.70
N THR A 297 7.79 7.94 11.78
CA THR A 297 8.64 6.74 11.74
C THR A 297 9.50 6.61 12.99
N LYS A 298 10.16 7.68 13.42
CA LYS A 298 10.96 7.70 14.66
C LYS A 298 10.12 7.39 15.89
N ARG A 299 8.91 7.94 15.98
CA ARG A 299 7.99 7.65 17.09
C ARG A 299 7.56 6.18 17.11
N LEU A 300 7.22 5.62 15.95
CA LEU A 300 6.81 4.21 15.81
C LEU A 300 7.93 3.24 16.16
N ARG A 301 9.18 3.59 15.83
CA ARG A 301 10.36 2.76 16.11
C ARG A 301 11.00 2.97 17.49
N SER A 302 10.46 3.87 18.31
CA SER A 302 10.99 4.11 19.67
C SER A 302 11.04 2.90 20.62
N PRO A 303 10.18 1.86 20.53
CA PRO A 303 10.29 0.68 21.38
C PRO A 303 11.20 -0.42 20.79
N LEU A 304 11.73 -0.25 19.58
CA LEU A 304 12.57 -1.26 18.91
C LEU A 304 14.01 -1.25 19.46
N ASN A 305 14.71 -2.37 19.30
CA ASN A 305 16.11 -2.48 19.67
C ASN A 305 17.06 -1.92 18.59
N ASP A 306 18.32 -1.68 18.96
CA ASP A 306 19.32 -1.07 18.06
C ASP A 306 19.56 -1.86 16.76
N ALA A 307 19.43 -3.19 16.78
CA ALA A 307 19.61 -4.01 15.58
C ALA A 307 18.43 -3.81 14.61
N GLU A 308 17.21 -3.85 15.12
CA GLU A 308 15.98 -3.61 14.34
C GLU A 308 15.96 -2.19 13.76
N ILE A 309 16.31 -1.18 14.57
CA ILE A 309 16.37 0.22 14.11
C ILE A 309 17.37 0.36 12.96
N TYR A 310 18.55 -0.23 13.09
CA TYR A 310 19.59 -0.14 12.06
C TYR A 310 19.18 -0.85 10.78
N GLU A 311 18.65 -2.06 10.87
CA GLU A 311 18.17 -2.84 9.70
C GLU A 311 17.07 -2.09 8.94
N LEU A 312 16.07 -1.59 9.66
CA LEU A 312 14.98 -0.82 9.07
C LEU A 312 15.47 0.49 8.45
N ALA A 313 16.44 1.17 9.07
CA ALA A 313 17.04 2.38 8.51
C ALA A 313 17.84 2.10 7.23
N CYS A 314 18.55 0.97 7.16
CA CYS A 314 19.21 0.53 5.91
C CYS A 314 18.19 0.26 4.81
N ARG A 315 17.07 -0.42 5.15
CA ARG A 315 15.95 -0.64 4.21
C ARG A 315 15.36 0.68 3.72
N ASP A 316 15.17 1.66 4.61
CA ASP A 316 14.68 2.98 4.23
C ASP A 316 15.65 3.71 3.29
N GLU A 317 16.97 3.65 3.55
CA GLU A 317 17.97 4.30 2.70
C GLU A 317 18.08 3.63 1.32
N HIS A 318 17.96 2.30 1.23
CA HIS A 318 17.84 1.60 -0.05
C HIS A 318 16.63 2.08 -0.85
N GLU A 319 15.46 2.22 -0.20
CA GLU A 319 14.26 2.75 -0.83
C GLU A 319 14.44 4.23 -1.25
N GLN A 320 15.13 5.06 -0.45
CA GLN A 320 15.41 6.44 -0.86
C GLN A 320 16.27 6.50 -2.13
N ILE A 321 17.27 5.63 -2.26
CA ILE A 321 18.10 5.54 -3.46
C ILE A 321 17.25 5.08 -4.66
N GLU A 322 16.42 4.05 -4.50
CA GLU A 322 15.46 3.59 -5.53
C GLU A 322 14.57 4.75 -6.01
N LEU A 323 13.91 5.45 -5.08
CA LEU A 323 12.99 6.55 -5.38
C LEU A 323 13.69 7.77 -6.02
N ILE A 324 14.96 8.02 -5.71
CA ILE A 324 15.74 9.12 -6.30
C ILE A 324 16.23 8.75 -7.70
N THR A 325 16.72 7.53 -7.89
CA THR A 325 17.31 7.08 -9.16
C THR A 325 16.24 6.70 -10.20
N GLY A 326 15.05 6.31 -9.75
CA GLY A 326 13.97 5.85 -10.64
C GLY A 326 14.22 4.46 -11.23
N ASN A 327 15.28 3.76 -10.80
CA ASN A 327 15.60 2.41 -11.25
C ASN A 327 14.77 1.39 -10.46
N THR A 328 13.49 1.27 -10.78
CA THR A 328 12.75 0.06 -10.43
C THR A 328 13.11 -1.00 -11.48
N VAL A 329 13.93 -1.97 -11.09
CA VAL A 329 14.14 -3.19 -11.89
C VAL A 329 12.82 -3.96 -11.80
N SER A 330 11.88 -3.66 -12.70
CA SER A 330 10.63 -4.39 -12.86
C SER A 330 10.96 -5.82 -13.31
N THR A 331 10.42 -6.83 -12.65
CA THR A 331 10.74 -8.25 -12.92
C THR A 331 10.05 -8.85 -14.15
N GLU A 332 9.64 -8.02 -15.10
CA GLU A 332 9.36 -8.54 -16.44
C GLU A 332 10.72 -8.83 -17.11
N THR A 333 11.20 -10.06 -16.91
CA THR A 333 12.28 -10.74 -17.62
C THR A 333 12.71 -10.04 -18.91
N GLU A 334 14.02 -9.74 -19.00
CA GLU A 334 14.74 -9.10 -20.11
C GLU A 334 14.66 -9.83 -21.48
N ASN A 335 13.66 -10.68 -21.74
CA ASN A 335 13.45 -11.35 -23.02
C ASN A 335 12.08 -11.06 -23.68
N GLY A 336 11.49 -9.87 -23.44
CA GLY A 336 10.29 -9.42 -24.16
C GLY A 336 10.08 -7.90 -24.31
N ALA A 337 10.92 -7.07 -23.66
CA ALA A 337 10.67 -5.65 -23.44
C ALA A 337 10.95 -4.71 -24.63
N VAL A 338 10.83 -5.20 -25.87
CA VAL A 338 10.71 -4.34 -27.07
C VAL A 338 9.32 -4.44 -27.70
N ALA A 339 8.46 -5.37 -27.25
CA ALA A 339 7.12 -5.60 -27.84
C ALA A 339 5.92 -5.33 -26.91
N SER A 340 6.11 -5.08 -25.60
CA SER A 340 5.00 -4.80 -24.64
C SER A 340 4.88 -3.33 -24.21
N LYS A 341 5.43 -2.39 -24.99
CA LYS A 341 4.93 -1.01 -24.91
C LYS A 341 3.59 -1.00 -25.62
N THR A 342 2.50 -0.79 -24.88
CA THR A 342 1.09 -0.63 -25.32
C THR A 342 0.22 -1.90 -25.28
N SER A 343 -0.15 -2.34 -24.08
CA SER A 343 -1.58 -2.57 -23.83
C SER A 343 -2.05 -1.37 -23.03
N ASN A 344 -2.73 -0.42 -23.68
CA ASN A 344 -3.32 0.76 -23.04
C ASN A 344 -4.57 0.32 -22.26
N SER A 345 -4.43 -0.68 -21.39
CA SER A 345 -5.51 -1.21 -20.58
C SER A 345 -5.87 -0.17 -19.54
N GLY A 346 -6.93 0.60 -19.83
CA GLY A 346 -7.53 1.50 -18.87
C GLY A 346 -7.96 0.76 -17.61
N ARG A 347 -8.33 1.53 -16.59
CA ARG A 347 -8.74 1.00 -15.29
C ARG A 347 -9.80 -0.08 -15.41
N GLU A 348 -9.63 -1.18 -14.68
CA GLU A 348 -10.64 -2.24 -14.65
C GLU A 348 -11.75 -1.88 -13.66
N SER A 349 -11.39 -1.50 -12.43
CA SER A 349 -12.34 -1.20 -11.35
C SER A 349 -13.17 0.07 -11.55
N GLY A 350 -14.40 0.06 -11.05
CA GLY A 350 -15.33 1.19 -11.13
C GLY A 350 -16.25 1.18 -12.36
N SER A 351 -17.31 2.00 -12.31
CA SER A 351 -18.27 2.09 -13.41
C SER A 351 -17.65 2.73 -14.67
N ALA A 352 -18.12 2.33 -15.86
CA ALA A 352 -17.63 2.88 -17.12
C ALA A 352 -17.75 4.41 -17.21
N HIS A 353 -18.88 4.97 -16.75
CA HIS A 353 -19.09 6.42 -16.69
C HIS A 353 -18.06 7.11 -15.78
N TRP A 354 -17.82 6.56 -14.59
CA TRP A 354 -16.87 7.11 -13.62
C TRP A 354 -15.44 7.10 -14.17
N LYS A 355 -15.03 6.01 -14.84
CA LYS A 355 -13.72 5.91 -15.50
C LYS A 355 -13.57 6.93 -16.64
N ALA A 356 -14.57 7.02 -17.52
CA ALA A 356 -14.56 7.95 -18.65
C ALA A 356 -14.54 9.42 -18.20
N GLN A 357 -15.31 9.78 -17.17
CA GLN A 357 -15.33 11.13 -16.60
C GLN A 357 -13.94 11.57 -16.10
N ARG A 358 -13.12 10.61 -15.67
CA ARG A 358 -11.77 10.84 -15.13
C ARG A 358 -10.67 10.65 -16.18
N GLY A 359 -11.01 10.21 -17.40
CA GLY A 359 -10.04 9.85 -18.43
C GLY A 359 -9.22 8.60 -18.09
N GLU A 360 -9.74 7.74 -17.22
CA GLU A 360 -9.07 6.52 -16.74
C GLU A 360 -9.49 5.26 -17.54
N ASP A 361 -10.25 5.39 -18.65
CA ASP A 361 -10.77 4.28 -19.45
C ASP A 361 -9.83 3.78 -20.57
N GLY A 362 -8.61 4.32 -20.65
CA GLY A 362 -7.56 3.88 -21.59
C GLY A 362 -7.68 4.45 -23.01
N LYS A 363 -8.50 5.49 -23.19
CA LYS A 363 -8.75 6.16 -24.48
C LYS A 363 -7.96 7.45 -24.69
#